data_AF-C3XVF0-F1
#
_entry.id   AF-C3XVF0-F1
#
_cell.length_a   1.000
_cell.length_b   1.000
_cell.length_c   1.000
_cell.angle_alpha   90.00
_cell.angle_beta   90.00
_cell.angle_gamma   90.00
#
_symmetry.space_group_name_H-M   'P 1'
#
loop_
_entity.id
_entity.type
_entity.pdbx_description
1 polymer ?
#
loop_
_entity_poly.entity_id
_entity_poly.type
_entity_poly.pdbx_seq_one_letter_code
_entity_poly.pdbx_strand_id
1 'polypeptide(L)' 'MNWSYNVPVDGVWSTWMAWSTCTQSCGGGTQVRQRQCNNPAPVGGGKSCVGSAQQSRQC' A
#
# COMPACT_ATOMS: atom_id res chain seq x y z
N MET A 1 -4.66 24.05 -30.75
CA MET A 1 -3.53 23.79 -29.82
C MET A 1 -4.13 23.33 -28.51
N ASN A 2 -4.15 22.01 -28.24
CA ASN A 2 -4.81 21.45 -27.06
C ASN A 2 -3.73 20.86 -26.14
N TRP A 3 -3.29 21.66 -25.17
CA TRP A 3 -2.27 21.26 -24.21
C TRP A 3 -2.92 20.45 -23.09
N SER A 4 -3.26 19.18 -23.35
CA SER A 4 -3.54 18.23 -22.26
C SER A 4 -2.21 17.80 -21.65
N TYR A 5 -1.69 18.64 -20.77
CA TYR A 5 -0.60 18.30 -19.87
C TYR A 5 -1.12 17.20 -18.93
N ASN A 6 -0.99 15.94 -19.36
CA ASN A 6 -1.15 14.79 -18.47
C ASN A 6 0.01 14.84 -17.48
N VAL A 7 -0.16 15.59 -16.38
CA VAL A 7 0.85 15.67 -15.33
C VAL A 7 1.00 14.28 -14.74
N PRO A 8 2.20 13.68 -14.76
CA PRO A 8 2.43 12.45 -14.04
C PRO A 8 2.13 12.69 -12.56
N VAL A 9 1.28 11.85 -11.97
CA VAL A 9 1.05 11.84 -10.52
C VAL A 9 1.67 10.57 -9.99
N ASP A 10 2.64 10.71 -9.09
CA ASP A 10 3.25 9.59 -8.41
C ASP A 10 2.26 8.98 -7.40
N GLY A 11 2.24 7.65 -7.34
CA GLY A 11 1.39 6.91 -6.42
C GLY A 11 1.85 7.10 -4.99
N VAL A 12 0.89 7.24 -4.08
CA VAL A 12 1.13 7.32 -2.63
C VAL A 12 0.35 6.23 -1.93
N TRP A 13 0.99 5.63 -0.93
CA TRP A 13 0.39 4.60 -0.09
C TRP A 13 -0.83 5.15 0.65
N SER A 14 -1.92 4.38 0.63
CA SER A 14 -2.99 4.50 1.59
C SER A 14 -2.47 4.27 3.01
N THR A 15 -3.30 4.62 3.99
CA THR A 15 -3.12 4.10 5.34
C THR A 15 -3.08 2.57 5.32
N TRP A 16 -2.33 2.00 6.26
CA TRP A 16 -2.37 0.57 6.48
C TRP A 16 -3.78 0.13 6.91
N MET A 17 -4.23 -0.99 6.35
CA MET A 17 -5.36 -1.73 6.89
C MET A 17 -5.03 -2.24 8.29
N ALA A 18 -6.07 -2.64 9.03
CA ALA A 18 -5.89 -3.31 10.31
C ALA A 18 -5.05 -4.59 10.14
N TRP A 19 -4.36 -4.96 11.21
CA TRP A 19 -3.72 -6.27 11.27
C TRP A 19 -4.77 -7.37 11.20
N SER A 20 -4.45 -8.46 10.51
CA SER A 20 -5.21 -9.70 10.57
C SER A 20 -5.25 -10.22 12.00
N THR A 21 -6.16 -11.14 12.27
CA THR A 21 -6.09 -11.97 13.47
C THR A 21 -4.73 -12.68 13.52
N CYS A 22 -4.23 -12.90 14.74
CA CYS A 22 -3.05 -13.73 14.91
C CYS A 22 -3.34 -15.15 14.43
N THR A 23 -2.39 -15.76 13.72
CA THR A 23 -2.55 -17.14 13.24
C THR A 23 -2.68 -18.15 14.38
N GLN A 24 -2.18 -17.82 15.58
CA GLN A 24 -2.27 -18.65 16.78
C GLN A 24 -2.72 -17.79 17.96
N SER A 25 -3.44 -18.39 18.90
CA SER A 25 -3.84 -17.73 20.14
C SER A 25 -2.80 -17.86 21.25
N CYS A 26 -1.85 -18.79 21.13
CA CYS A 26 -0.73 -19.01 22.05
C CYS A 26 0.48 -19.61 21.32
N GLY A 27 1.66 -19.60 21.95
CA GLY A 27 2.86 -20.24 21.40
C GLY A 27 3.54 -19.49 20.24
N GLY A 28 3.13 -18.24 19.97
CA GLY A 28 3.67 -17.39 18.91
C GLY A 28 2.99 -17.63 17.56
N GLY A 29 2.32 -16.61 17.04
CA GLY A 29 1.73 -16.57 15.71
C GLY A 29 2.27 -15.42 14.86
N THR A 30 1.65 -15.23 13.71
CA THR A 30 1.94 -14.11 12.81
C THR A 30 0.65 -13.40 12.49
N GLN A 31 0.72 -12.09 12.39
CA GLN A 31 -0.34 -11.26 11.84
C GLN A 31 0.22 -10.48 10.66
N VAL A 32 -0.64 -10.22 9.68
CA VAL A 32 -0.29 -9.49 8.46
C VAL A 32 -1.18 -8.27 8.32
N ARG A 33 -0.66 -7.20 7.71
CA ARG A 33 -1.47 -6.07 7.27
C ARG A 33 -1.06 -5.65 5.88
N GLN A 34 -1.99 -4.99 5.19
CA GLN A 34 -1.81 -4.55 3.81
C GLN A 34 -2.11 -3.06 3.66
N ARG A 35 -1.61 -2.45 2.59
CA ARG A 35 -1.91 -1.08 2.15
C ARG A 35 -1.99 -1.06 0.63
N GLN A 36 -2.65 -0.07 0.08
CA GLN A 36 -2.86 0.08 -1.36
C GLN A 36 -2.14 1.32 -1.89
N CYS A 37 -1.65 1.28 -3.12
CA CYS A 37 -1.02 2.43 -3.77
C CYS A 37 -2.08 3.25 -4.51
N ASN A 38 -2.99 3.88 -3.76
CA ASN A 38 -4.19 4.52 -4.32
C ASN A 38 -4.59 5.83 -3.64
N ASN A 39 -3.70 6.46 -2.87
CA ASN A 39 -4.04 7.71 -2.17
C ASN A 39 -3.00 8.83 -2.40
N PRO A 40 -2.77 9.29 -3.66
CA PRO A 40 -3.49 8.91 -4.90
C PRO A 40 -2.86 7.70 -5.63
N ALA A 41 -3.60 7.17 -6.62
CA ALA A 41 -3.08 6.18 -7.55
C ALA A 41 -2.17 6.83 -8.60
N PRO A 42 -1.13 6.14 -9.09
CA PRO A 42 -0.25 6.69 -10.12
C PRO A 42 -0.99 6.85 -11.45
N VAL A 43 -0.86 8.02 -12.09
CA VAL A 43 -1.45 8.30 -13.41
C VAL A 43 -0.46 9.06 -14.30
N GLY A 44 -0.72 9.10 -15.61
CA GLY A 44 0.07 9.91 -16.55
C GLY A 44 1.55 9.53 -16.63
N GLY A 45 1.91 8.27 -16.32
CA GLY A 45 3.31 7.82 -16.28
C GLY A 45 4.03 8.12 -14.95
N GLY A 46 3.29 8.53 -13.90
CA GLY A 46 3.84 8.68 -12.56
C GLY A 46 4.29 7.35 -11.95
N LYS A 47 5.17 7.43 -10.96
CA LYS A 47 5.84 6.28 -10.35
C LYS A 47 4.90 5.51 -9.43
N SER A 48 5.04 4.19 -9.41
CA SER A 48 4.41 3.33 -8.40
C SER A 48 5.00 3.59 -7.01
N CYS A 49 4.22 3.28 -5.97
CA CYS A 49 4.65 3.43 -4.60
C CYS A 49 5.89 2.56 -4.28
N VAL A 50 6.86 3.16 -3.59
CA VAL A 50 8.08 2.45 -3.18
C VAL A 50 7.85 1.67 -1.88
N GLY A 51 8.32 0.42 -1.85
CA GLY A 51 8.25 -0.48 -0.70
C GLY A 51 7.15 -1.54 -0.80
N SER A 52 6.99 -2.35 0.25
CA SER A 52 6.05 -3.49 0.24
C SER A 52 4.61 -3.04 0.51
N ALA A 53 3.65 -3.66 -0.20
CA ALA A 53 2.21 -3.52 0.04
C ALA A 53 1.73 -4.32 1.27
N GLN A 54 2.57 -5.22 1.78
CA GLN A 54 2.26 -6.11 2.89
C GLN A 54 3.35 -6.00 3.96
N GLN A 55 2.95 -6.09 5.23
CA GLN A 55 3.84 -6.22 6.37
C GLN A 55 3.40 -7.41 7.22
N SER A 56 4.36 -8.17 7.76
CA SER A 56 4.13 -9.21 8.76
C SER A 56 4.81 -8.84 10.07
N ARG A 57 4.25 -9.30 11.19
CA ARG A 57 4.90 -9.26 12.50
C ARG A 57 4.44 -10.44 13.34
N GLN A 58 5.24 -10.79 14.34
CA GLN A 58 4.82 -11.75 15.36
C GLN A 58 3.70 -11.17 16.22
N CYS A 59 2.85 -12.08 16.65
CA CYS A 59 1.92 -12.01 17.77
C CYS A 59 2.06 -13.35 18.52
#